data_AF-A0A430QJU3-F1
#
_entry.id   AF-A0A430QJU3-F1
#
_cell.length_a   1.000
_cell.length_b   1.000
_cell.length_c   1.000
_cell.angle_alpha   90.00
_cell.angle_beta   90.00
_cell.angle_gamma   90.00
#
_symmetry.space_group_name_H-M   'P 1'
#
loop_
_entity.id
_entity.type
_entity.pdbx_description
1 polymer ?
#
loop_
_entity_poly.entity_id
_entity_poly.type
_entity_poly.pdbx_seq_one_letter_code
_entity_poly.pdbx_strand_id
1 'polypeptide(L)'
;MRSDKIMYLPRELESFSTYPLEVLPNVLYIGTIQHAGDRKLHRQMNIVAHINCALDNDDPIYQNCKDSMLNIQSTDNCELLSFLDNACDFIQEKRLRGQRVLIISKWMLNQSVVIAIAYLIKYELMSLKDAWMYLRKICIPMQPSWNFMIQLAEFEYNLQRTDKLIPLTEDDYYER
;
A
#
# COMPACT_ATOMS: atom_id res chain seq x y z
N MET A 1 26.14 28.40 -29.05
CA MET A 1 25.58 27.40 -29.98
C MET A 1 25.38 26.11 -29.20
N ARG A 2 24.12 25.66 -29.16
CA ARG A 2 23.59 24.33 -28.77
C ARG A 2 24.07 23.71 -27.45
N SER A 3 23.25 23.92 -26.42
CA SER A 3 23.11 23.01 -25.29
C SER A 3 22.64 21.65 -25.82
N ASP A 4 23.38 20.59 -25.52
CA ASP A 4 22.95 19.21 -25.77
C ASP A 4 21.82 18.85 -24.80
N LYS A 5 20.60 19.24 -25.17
CA LYS A 5 19.38 18.69 -24.60
C LYS A 5 19.31 17.24 -25.07
N ILE A 6 19.71 16.32 -24.20
CA ILE A 6 19.43 14.90 -24.35
C ILE A 6 17.90 14.76 -24.34
N MET A 7 17.34 14.63 -25.53
CA MET A 7 15.94 14.29 -25.77
C MET A 7 15.78 12.81 -25.46
N TYR A 8 15.49 12.46 -24.20
CA TYR A 8 14.95 11.14 -23.92
C TYR A 8 13.58 11.05 -24.60
N LEU A 9 13.43 10.10 -25.53
CA LEU A 9 12.14 9.79 -26.14
C LEU A 9 11.19 9.26 -25.07
N PRO A 10 9.89 9.66 -25.05
CA PRO A 10 8.93 9.18 -24.07
C PRO A 10 8.80 7.64 -23.98
N ARG A 11 9.12 6.91 -25.06
CA ARG A 11 9.02 5.45 -25.12
C ARG A 11 10.12 4.68 -24.39
N GLU A 12 11.27 5.29 -24.13
CA GLU A 12 12.35 4.62 -23.35
C GLU A 12 12.05 4.64 -21.85
N LEU A 13 11.21 5.59 -21.39
CA LEU A 13 10.67 5.62 -20.03
C LEU A 13 9.57 4.57 -19.81
N GLU A 14 8.87 4.14 -20.86
CA GLU A 14 7.86 3.07 -20.80
C GLU A 14 8.49 1.67 -20.64
N SER A 15 9.80 1.53 -20.83
CA SER A 15 10.56 0.28 -20.69
C SER A 15 11.07 0.02 -19.27
N PHE A 16 10.95 0.97 -18.34
CA PHE A 16 11.21 0.70 -16.94
C PHE A 16 9.90 0.18 -16.34
N SER A 17 9.82 -1.12 -16.05
CA SER A 17 8.85 -1.57 -15.06
C SER A 17 9.17 -0.83 -13.77
N THR A 18 8.43 0.24 -13.50
CA THR A 18 8.65 1.09 -12.34
C THR A 18 8.61 0.20 -11.11
N TYR A 19 9.66 0.17 -10.29
CA TYR A 19 9.64 -0.60 -9.05
C TYR A 19 8.37 -0.26 -8.23
N PRO A 20 7.78 -1.23 -7.51
CA PRO A 20 6.67 -0.94 -6.62
C PRO A 20 7.05 0.16 -5.63
N LEU A 21 6.06 0.95 -5.25
CA LEU A 21 6.23 2.02 -4.29
C LEU A 21 6.67 1.43 -2.95
N GLU A 22 7.85 1.81 -2.47
CA GLU A 22 8.34 1.45 -1.15
C GLU A 22 7.69 2.36 -0.09
N VAL A 23 6.77 1.80 0.70
CA VAL A 23 6.11 2.52 1.80
C VAL A 23 7.00 2.56 3.02
N LEU A 24 7.57 1.41 3.38
CA LEU A 24 8.53 1.28 4.47
C LEU A 24 9.76 0.53 3.97
N PRO A 25 10.97 1.09 4.17
CA PRO A 25 12.20 0.50 3.68
C PRO A 25 12.37 -0.96 4.07
N ASN A 26 12.53 -1.83 3.09
CA ASN A 26 12.73 -3.27 3.28
C ASN A 26 11.61 -3.98 4.08
N VAL A 27 10.38 -3.43 4.10
CA VAL A 27 9.24 -4.02 4.81
C VAL A 27 8.01 -4.09 3.92
N LEU A 28 7.55 -2.94 3.42
CA LEU A 28 6.23 -2.81 2.82
C LEU A 28 6.28 -2.10 1.47
N TYR A 29 5.70 -2.72 0.46
CA TYR A 29 5.66 -2.24 -0.91
C TYR A 29 4.21 -2.24 -1.44
N ILE A 30 3.87 -1.27 -2.29
CA ILE A 30 2.61 -1.21 -3.03
C ILE A 30 2.89 -1.40 -4.51
N GLY A 31 2.19 -2.33 -5.16
CA GLY A 31 2.39 -2.63 -6.57
C GLY A 31 1.11 -3.02 -7.32
N THR A 32 1.29 -3.23 -8.61
CA THR A 32 0.26 -3.70 -9.53
C THR A 32 0.39 -5.21 -9.74
N ILE A 33 -0.56 -5.79 -10.47
CA ILE A 33 -0.53 -7.18 -10.95
C ILE A 33 0.76 -7.46 -11.76
N GLN A 34 1.28 -6.47 -12.49
CA GLN A 34 2.53 -6.63 -13.23
C GLN A 34 3.72 -6.88 -12.29
N HIS A 35 3.78 -6.17 -11.17
CA HIS A 35 4.82 -6.40 -10.15
C HIS A 35 4.69 -7.78 -9.53
N ALA A 36 3.46 -8.26 -9.30
CA ALA A 36 3.19 -9.60 -8.77
C ALA A 36 3.69 -10.72 -9.70
N GLY A 37 3.62 -10.51 -11.02
CA GLY A 37 4.13 -11.47 -12.02
C GLY A 37 5.65 -11.45 -12.22
N ASP A 38 6.36 -10.41 -11.77
CA ASP A 38 7.79 -10.24 -12.05
C ASP A 38 8.68 -11.00 -11.05
N ARG A 39 9.05 -12.23 -11.40
CA ARG A 39 9.93 -13.08 -10.58
C ARG A 39 11.34 -12.48 -10.35
N LYS A 40 11.84 -11.64 -11.27
CA LYS A 40 13.16 -11.03 -11.13
C LYS A 40 13.12 -9.96 -10.06
N LEU A 41 12.08 -9.13 -10.09
CA LEU A 41 11.80 -8.10 -9.09
C LEU A 41 11.66 -8.70 -7.68
N HIS A 42 10.93 -9.81 -7.54
CA HIS A 42 10.78 -10.50 -6.25
C HIS A 42 12.11 -10.96 -5.67
N ARG A 43 12.99 -11.55 -6.51
CA ARG A 43 14.33 -11.99 -6.08
C ARG A 43 15.23 -10.81 -5.71
N GLN A 44 15.21 -9.74 -6.52
CA GLN A 44 16.06 -8.57 -6.29
C GLN A 44 15.67 -7.80 -5.02
N MET A 45 14.36 -7.72 -4.74
CA MET A 45 13.85 -6.98 -3.59
C MET A 45 13.45 -7.89 -2.43
N ASN A 46 13.75 -9.18 -2.47
CA ASN A 46 13.40 -10.17 -1.43
C ASN A 46 11.93 -10.13 -0.98
N ILE A 47 11.01 -9.89 -1.93
CA ILE A 47 9.56 -9.92 -1.68
C ILE A 47 9.13 -11.38 -1.65
N VAL A 48 8.58 -11.80 -0.52
CA VAL A 48 8.20 -13.20 -0.28
C VAL A 48 6.76 -13.35 0.20
N ALA A 49 6.08 -12.25 0.53
CA ALA A 49 4.69 -12.26 0.98
C ALA A 49 3.83 -11.21 0.26
N HIS A 50 2.53 -11.48 0.20
CA HIS A 50 1.60 -10.76 -0.65
C HIS A 50 0.27 -10.50 0.06
N ILE A 51 -0.26 -9.29 -0.11
CA ILE A 51 -1.66 -9.00 0.19
C ILE A 51 -2.34 -8.73 -1.15
N ASN A 52 -3.28 -9.59 -1.52
CA ASN A 52 -3.97 -9.50 -2.80
C ASN A 52 -5.35 -8.84 -2.62
N CYS A 53 -5.54 -7.70 -3.27
CA CYS A 53 -6.80 -6.96 -3.34
C CYS A 53 -7.34 -6.83 -4.78
N ALA A 54 -6.71 -7.50 -5.76
CA ALA A 54 -6.95 -7.23 -7.19
C ALA A 54 -7.29 -8.46 -8.02
N LEU A 55 -6.74 -9.61 -7.65
CA LEU A 55 -6.73 -10.80 -8.47
C LEU A 55 -7.70 -11.83 -7.92
N ASP A 56 -8.30 -12.60 -8.84
CA ASP A 56 -9.04 -13.80 -8.50
C ASP A 56 -8.10 -14.80 -7.79
N ASN A 57 -8.64 -15.53 -6.82
CA ASN A 57 -7.86 -16.45 -5.98
C ASN A 57 -7.18 -17.58 -6.78
N ASP A 58 -7.59 -17.80 -8.04
CA ASP A 58 -7.10 -18.83 -8.94
C ASP A 58 -5.93 -18.39 -9.83
N ASP A 59 -5.42 -17.16 -9.69
CA ASP A 59 -4.29 -16.69 -10.49
C ASP A 59 -3.03 -17.56 -10.28
N PRO A 60 -2.41 -18.08 -11.36
CA PRO A 60 -1.20 -18.91 -11.30
C PRO A 60 -0.02 -18.29 -10.53
N ILE A 61 0.03 -16.97 -10.38
CA ILE A 61 1.03 -16.27 -9.57
C ILE A 61 1.05 -16.80 -8.12
N TYR A 62 -0.08 -17.30 -7.61
CA TYR A 62 -0.27 -17.63 -6.20
C TYR A 62 -0.25 -19.12 -5.86
N GLN A 63 -0.17 -20.01 -6.86
CA GLN A 63 -0.32 -21.46 -6.66
C GLN A 63 0.75 -22.08 -5.73
N ASN A 64 1.89 -21.41 -5.54
CA ASN A 64 2.99 -21.86 -4.68
C ASN A 64 3.17 -21.05 -3.37
N CYS A 65 2.27 -20.11 -3.03
CA CYS A 65 2.47 -19.14 -1.94
C CYS A 65 1.38 -19.15 -0.85
N LYS A 66 0.77 -20.31 -0.55
CA LYS A 66 -0.38 -20.40 0.37
C LYS A 66 -0.13 -19.78 1.76
N ASP A 67 1.05 -19.98 2.35
CA ASP A 67 1.38 -19.43 3.68
C ASP A 67 1.92 -17.98 3.64
N SER A 68 2.08 -17.44 2.44
CA SER A 68 2.66 -16.11 2.20
C SER A 68 1.68 -15.16 1.50
N MET A 69 0.39 -15.50 1.47
CA MET A 69 -0.62 -14.68 0.84
C MET A 69 -1.83 -14.45 1.74
N LEU A 70 -2.26 -13.20 1.81
CA LEU A 70 -3.54 -12.80 2.37
C LEU A 70 -4.44 -12.25 1.25
N ASN A 71 -5.60 -12.87 1.03
CA ASN A 71 -6.58 -12.38 0.06
C ASN A 71 -7.61 -11.50 0.75
N ILE A 72 -7.82 -10.30 0.21
CA ILE A 72 -8.84 -9.36 0.66
C ILE A 72 -9.79 -9.13 -0.51
N GLN A 73 -10.94 -9.79 -0.45
CA GLN A 73 -12.04 -9.57 -1.38
C GLN A 73 -12.92 -8.44 -0.85
N SER A 74 -12.53 -7.20 -1.08
CA SER A 74 -13.45 -6.09 -0.88
C SER A 74 -14.48 -6.14 -2.01
N THR A 75 -15.77 -6.26 -1.67
CA THR A 75 -16.83 -6.03 -2.64
C THR A 75 -16.80 -4.58 -3.10
N ASP A 76 -17.43 -4.28 -4.23
CA ASP A 76 -17.53 -2.91 -4.79
C ASP A 76 -18.10 -1.88 -3.78
N ASN A 77 -18.65 -2.33 -2.65
CA ASN A 77 -19.16 -1.53 -1.54
C ASN A 77 -18.24 -1.48 -0.30
N CYS A 78 -16.98 -1.08 -0.52
CA CYS A 78 -16.30 -0.16 0.38
C CYS A 78 -15.94 -0.58 1.83
N GLU A 79 -16.30 -1.74 2.38
CA GLU A 79 -15.96 -2.11 3.76
C GLU A 79 -14.61 -2.83 3.86
N LEU A 80 -13.54 -2.06 4.04
CA LEU A 80 -12.19 -2.58 4.25
C LEU A 80 -11.82 -2.67 5.74
N LEU A 81 -12.52 -1.91 6.58
CA LEU A 81 -12.31 -1.80 8.02
C LEU A 81 -12.13 -3.17 8.71
N SER A 82 -13.01 -4.12 8.42
CA SER A 82 -13.00 -5.48 9.00
C SER A 82 -11.75 -6.30 8.65
N PHE A 83 -11.05 -5.94 7.57
CA PHE A 83 -9.82 -6.62 7.12
C PHE A 83 -8.55 -5.91 7.59
N LEU A 84 -8.62 -4.62 7.96
CA LEU A 84 -7.43 -3.82 8.26
C LEU A 84 -6.61 -4.43 9.39
N ASP A 85 -7.27 -4.90 10.44
CA ASP A 85 -6.59 -5.45 11.62
C ASP A 85 -5.74 -6.68 11.27
N ASN A 86 -6.34 -7.64 10.57
CA ASN A 86 -5.69 -8.85 10.07
C ASN A 86 -4.61 -8.55 9.02
N ALA A 87 -4.86 -7.60 8.11
CA ALA A 87 -3.88 -7.19 7.12
C ALA A 87 -2.63 -6.59 7.78
N CYS A 88 -2.81 -5.77 8.81
CA CYS A 88 -1.71 -5.21 9.57
C CYS A 88 -0.93 -6.30 10.31
N ASP A 89 -1.61 -7.23 10.98
CA ASP A 89 -0.99 -8.34 11.70
C ASP A 89 -0.17 -9.23 10.77
N PHE A 90 -0.70 -9.52 9.58
CA PHE A 90 0.02 -10.25 8.55
C PHE A 90 1.30 -9.53 8.15
N ILE A 91 1.25 -8.21 7.88
CA ILE A 91 2.46 -7.44 7.54
C ILE A 91 3.48 -7.51 8.70
N GLN A 92 3.00 -7.36 9.93
CA GLN A 92 3.87 -7.39 11.11
C GLN A 92 4.53 -8.75 11.30
N GLU A 93 3.79 -9.84 11.15
CA GLU A 93 4.33 -11.21 11.24
C GLU A 93 5.47 -11.40 10.24
N LYS A 94 5.29 -10.97 8.99
CA LYS A 94 6.31 -11.07 7.94
C LYS A 94 7.51 -10.19 8.25
N ARG A 95 7.30 -8.94 8.69
CA ARG A 95 8.37 -8.04 9.12
C ARG A 95 9.24 -8.65 10.23
N LEU A 96 8.61 -9.24 11.25
CA LEU A 96 9.34 -9.88 12.36
C LEU A 96 10.20 -11.08 11.92
N ARG A 97 9.88 -11.68 10.77
CA ARG A 97 10.67 -12.74 10.13
C ARG A 97 11.71 -12.21 9.14
N GLY A 98 11.89 -10.89 9.04
CA GLY A 98 12.78 -10.26 8.05
C GLY A 98 12.26 -10.37 6.61
N GLN A 99 10.97 -10.63 6.44
CA GLN A 99 10.32 -10.80 5.15
C GLN A 99 9.66 -9.50 4.68
N ARG A 100 9.55 -9.34 3.36
CA ARG A 100 8.97 -8.16 2.72
C ARG A 100 7.63 -8.49 2.09
N VAL A 101 6.70 -7.56 2.22
CA VAL A 101 5.31 -7.69 1.79
C VAL A 101 5.02 -6.77 0.63
N LEU A 102 4.35 -7.30 -0.40
CA LEU A 102 3.80 -6.55 -1.52
C LEU A 102 2.27 -6.54 -1.45
N ILE A 103 1.69 -5.34 -1.29
CA ILE A 103 0.25 -5.15 -1.43
C ILE A 103 -0.07 -4.94 -2.92
N ILE A 104 -0.93 -5.78 -3.46
CA ILE A 104 -1.31 -5.81 -4.88
C ILE A 104 -2.73 -5.28 -5.00
N SER A 105 -2.90 -4.20 -5.75
CA SER A 105 -4.21 -3.63 -6.07
C SER A 105 -4.34 -3.39 -7.58
N LYS A 106 -5.58 -3.37 -8.11
CA LYS A 106 -5.84 -3.09 -9.53
C LYS A 106 -5.33 -1.71 -9.94
N TRP A 107 -5.50 -0.75 -9.03
CA TRP A 107 -4.95 0.60 -9.11
C TRP A 107 -4.13 0.83 -7.85
N MET A 108 -2.87 1.27 -7.98
CA MET A 108 -1.92 1.46 -6.87
C MET A 108 -2.38 2.43 -5.76
N LEU A 109 -3.53 3.08 -5.89
CA LEU A 109 -3.88 4.30 -5.18
C LEU A 109 -5.18 4.24 -4.37
N ASN A 110 -5.75 3.04 -4.20
CA ASN A 110 -7.01 2.87 -3.50
C ASN A 110 -6.82 1.97 -2.25
N GLN A 111 -7.32 0.74 -2.27
CA GLN A 111 -7.27 -0.18 -1.11
C GLN A 111 -5.85 -0.44 -0.58
N SER A 112 -4.85 -0.49 -1.46
CA SER A 112 -3.45 -0.68 -1.06
C SER A 112 -2.90 0.47 -0.23
N VAL A 113 -3.29 1.71 -0.54
CA VAL A 113 -2.95 2.90 0.25
C VAL A 113 -3.62 2.83 1.61
N VAL A 114 -4.90 2.41 1.66
CA VAL A 114 -5.65 2.32 2.91
C VAL A 114 -5.02 1.28 3.86
N ILE A 115 -4.66 0.10 3.34
CA ILE A 115 -3.96 -0.93 4.12
C ILE A 115 -2.60 -0.43 4.62
N ALA A 116 -1.86 0.28 3.78
CA ALA A 116 -0.59 0.87 4.16
C ALA A 116 -0.74 1.92 5.27
N ILE A 117 -1.74 2.81 5.20
CA ILE A 117 -2.04 3.78 6.26
C ILE A 117 -2.41 3.06 7.55
N ALA A 118 -3.28 2.06 7.49
CA ALA A 118 -3.67 1.28 8.67
C ALA A 118 -2.46 0.62 9.35
N TYR A 119 -1.50 0.10 8.57
CA TYR A 119 -0.27 -0.46 9.10
C TYR A 119 0.58 0.58 9.83
N LEU A 120 0.73 1.77 9.24
CA LEU A 120 1.45 2.89 9.88
C LEU A 120 0.78 3.31 11.20
N ILE A 121 -0.55 3.33 11.25
CA ILE A 121 -1.29 3.64 12.47
C ILE A 121 -1.04 2.58 13.56
N LYS A 122 -1.23 1.29 13.23
CA LYS A 122 -1.18 0.20 14.20
C LYS A 122 0.24 -0.09 14.70
N TYR A 123 1.23 -0.12 13.80
CA TYR A 123 2.57 -0.64 14.08
C TYR A 123 3.70 0.40 14.01
N GLU A 124 3.52 1.50 13.28
CA GLU A 124 4.44 2.66 13.36
C GLU A 124 3.96 3.74 14.34
N LEU A 125 2.82 3.50 15.01
CA LEU A 125 2.28 4.36 16.06
C LEU A 125 1.94 5.79 15.59
N MET A 126 1.69 5.97 14.30
CA MET A 126 1.33 7.24 13.71
C MET A 126 -0.15 7.56 13.94
N SER A 127 -0.49 8.85 13.99
CA SER A 127 -1.90 9.25 13.84
C SER A 127 -2.36 9.04 12.39
N LEU A 128 -3.67 8.98 12.13
CA LEU A 128 -4.20 8.98 10.76
C LEU A 128 -3.65 10.15 9.94
N LYS A 129 -3.59 11.34 10.55
CA LYS A 129 -3.04 12.55 9.91
C LYS A 129 -1.56 12.37 9.54
N ASP A 130 -0.74 11.89 10.47
CA ASP A 130 0.70 11.70 10.23
C ASP A 130 0.96 10.62 9.17
N ALA A 131 0.24 9.50 9.24
CA ALA A 131 0.35 8.42 8.27
C ALA A 131 -0.08 8.85 6.86
N TRP A 132 -1.16 9.63 6.76
CA TRP A 132 -1.60 10.25 5.51
C TRP A 132 -0.53 11.21 4.94
N MET A 133 -0.03 12.14 5.75
CA MET A 133 1.01 13.08 5.33
C MET A 133 2.32 12.38 4.95
N TYR A 134 2.69 11.29 5.63
CA TYR A 134 3.84 10.47 5.31
C TYR A 134 3.72 9.88 3.91
N LEU A 135 2.60 9.20 3.61
CA LEU A 135 2.39 8.59 2.29
C LEU A 135 2.30 9.64 1.18
N ARG A 136 1.74 10.84 1.43
CA ARG A 136 1.64 11.92 0.41
C ARG A 136 3.01 12.33 -0.11
N LYS A 137 4.01 12.35 0.77
CA LYS A 137 5.38 12.75 0.40
C LYS A 137 6.05 11.78 -0.55
N ILE A 138 5.71 10.49 -0.48
CA ILE A 138 6.32 9.44 -1.30
C ILE A 138 5.42 8.98 -2.45
N CYS A 139 4.11 9.26 -2.40
CA CYS A 139 3.12 8.85 -3.38
C CYS A 139 2.19 10.02 -3.75
N ILE A 140 2.70 10.93 -4.59
CA ILE A 140 2.00 12.14 -5.03
C ILE A 140 0.60 11.88 -5.65
N PRO A 141 0.36 10.84 -6.48
CA PRO A 141 -0.95 10.68 -7.11
C PRO A 141 -2.01 10.01 -6.23
N MET A 142 -1.77 9.74 -4.94
CA MET A 142 -2.75 9.00 -4.13
C MET A 142 -4.02 9.82 -3.84
N GLN A 143 -5.18 9.18 -4.03
CA GLN A 143 -6.50 9.74 -3.70
C GLN A 143 -7.44 8.61 -3.25
N PRO A 144 -7.25 8.02 -2.05
CA PRO A 144 -8.26 7.14 -1.48
C PRO A 144 -9.58 7.90 -1.35
N SER A 145 -10.71 7.24 -1.53
CA SER A 145 -12.00 7.90 -1.34
C SER A 145 -12.16 8.38 0.11
N TRP A 146 -12.92 9.47 0.32
CA TRP A 146 -13.21 9.98 1.67
C TRP A 146 -13.82 8.90 2.59
N ASN A 147 -14.60 7.97 2.01
CA ASN A 147 -15.17 6.84 2.74
C ASN A 147 -14.10 5.92 3.37
N PHE A 148 -12.94 5.75 2.72
CA PHE A 148 -11.82 5.02 3.33
C PHE A 148 -11.15 5.81 4.44
N MET A 149 -11.11 7.15 4.35
CA MET A 149 -10.59 7.99 5.43
C MET A 149 -11.47 7.90 6.68
N ILE A 150 -12.80 7.83 6.53
CA ILE A 150 -13.74 7.58 7.63
C ILE A 150 -13.45 6.24 8.31
N GLN A 151 -13.29 5.17 7.52
CA GLN A 151 -12.95 3.84 8.07
C GLN A 151 -11.60 3.82 8.76
N LEU A 152 -10.60 4.53 8.24
CA LEU A 152 -9.29 4.62 8.90
C LEU A 152 -9.38 5.37 10.23
N ALA A 153 -10.22 6.40 10.32
CA ALA A 153 -10.47 7.11 11.57
C ALA A 153 -11.16 6.20 12.60
N GLU A 154 -12.13 5.39 12.16
CA GLU A 154 -12.77 4.38 13.00
C GLU A 154 -11.78 3.28 13.44
N PHE A 155 -10.90 2.84 12.54
CA PHE A 155 -9.83 1.90 12.85
C PHE A 155 -8.86 2.44 13.91
N GLU A 156 -8.40 3.68 13.75
CA GLU A 156 -7.55 4.37 14.73
C GLU A 156 -8.23 4.47 16.11
N TYR A 157 -9.51 4.83 16.14
CA TYR A 157 -10.30 4.89 17.37
C TYR A 157 -10.40 3.52 18.07
N ASN A 158 -10.69 2.46 17.32
CA ASN A 158 -10.83 1.11 17.85
C ASN A 158 -9.53 0.55 18.45
N LEU A 159 -8.36 1.05 18.01
CA LEU A 159 -7.05 0.68 18.56
C LEU A 159 -6.72 1.34 19.91
N GLN A 160 -7.59 2.21 20.45
CA GLN A 160 -7.46 2.87 21.76
C GLN A 160 -6.13 3.63 21.98
N ARG A 161 -5.56 4.23 20.92
CA ARG A 161 -4.40 5.12 21.03
C ARG A 161 -4.86 6.57 21.28
N THR A 162 -5.08 6.90 22.57
CA THR A 162 -5.23 8.23 23.21
C THR A 162 -6.60 8.96 23.30
N ASP A 163 -6.77 9.64 24.45
CA ASP A 163 -7.93 10.45 24.91
C ASP A 163 -8.28 11.71 24.05
N LYS A 164 -7.53 11.98 22.98
CA LYS A 164 -7.80 13.08 22.04
C LYS A 164 -7.45 12.65 20.62
N LEU A 165 -8.47 12.23 19.87
CA LEU A 165 -8.41 12.11 18.41
C LEU A 165 -8.17 13.50 17.82
N ILE A 166 -7.10 13.66 17.04
CA ILE A 166 -6.94 14.82 16.14
C ILE A 166 -7.44 14.35 14.77
N PRO A 167 -8.69 14.65 14.40
CA PRO A 167 -9.25 14.17 13.14
C PRO A 167 -8.50 14.79 11.96
N LEU A 168 -8.32 14.02 10.90
CA LEU A 168 -7.97 14.57 9.60
C LEU A 168 -9.15 15.42 9.11
N THR A 169 -8.93 16.72 8.89
CA THR A 169 -9.98 17.60 8.36
C THR A 169 -10.05 17.50 6.84
N GLU A 170 -11.17 17.91 6.24
CA GLU A 170 -11.26 18.04 4.78
C GLU A 170 -10.20 19.02 4.24
N ASP A 171 -9.87 20.07 4.99
CA ASP A 171 -8.82 21.04 4.61
C ASP A 171 -7.44 20.39 4.61
N ASP A 172 -7.12 19.55 5.61
CA ASP A 172 -5.87 18.76 5.64
C ASP A 172 -5.81 17.74 4.47
N TYR A 173 -6.97 17.20 4.08
CA TYR A 173 -7.08 16.26 2.97
C TYR A 173 -6.91 16.95 1.61
N TYR A 174 -7.61 18.07 1.39
CA TYR A 174 -7.60 18.82 0.13
C TYR A 174 -6.53 19.92 0.03
N GLU A 175 -5.76 20.18 1.09
CA GLU A 175 -4.82 21.32 1.19
C GLU A 175 -5.51 22.67 0.92
N ARG A 176 -6.64 22.92 1.57
CA ARG A 176 -7.38 24.20 1.47
C ARG A 176 -7.03 25.18 2.58
#